data_AF-A0A7C1UUU0-F1
#
_entry.id   AF-A0A7C1UUU0-F1
#
_cell.length_a   1.000
_cell.length_b   1.000
_cell.length_c   1.000
_cell.angle_alpha   90.00
_cell.angle_beta   90.00
_cell.angle_gamma   90.00
#
_symmetry.space_group_name_H-M   'P 1'
#
loop_
_entity.id
_entity.type
_entity.pdbx_description
1 polymer ?
#
loop_
_entity_poly.entity_id
_entity_poly.type
_entity_poly.pdbx_seq_one_letter_code
_entity_poly.pdbx_strand_id
1 'polypeptide(L)'
;MSQAKRRILILALLLPLLSGGIYLLGWFFLPSIRLTLLERITGNTPAARTRAYLEAVLRGDEEAALAAWELPSWELPDGRSKALAERRQAVTRELIAAELQEDFLILHTEWWNTCCDPCVICDPRNAGGARITVQFLDQRGLPVAYVFDVFHRDGAYWGAAAGYPPRHWVLRDVYARGQEPLFWRMLYEPEVRYLD
;
A
#
# COMPACT_ATOMS: atom_id res chain seq x y z
N MET A 1 -3.17 10.77 61.15
CA MET A 1 -3.46 11.14 59.75
C MET A 1 -4.83 10.57 59.38
N SER A 2 -5.81 11.38 58.95
CA SER A 2 -7.19 10.88 58.76
C SER A 2 -7.27 9.84 57.64
N GLN A 3 -8.21 8.90 57.76
CA GLN A 3 -8.40 7.80 56.82
C GLN A 3 -8.56 8.28 55.36
N ALA A 4 -9.13 9.48 55.17
CA ALA A 4 -9.26 10.15 53.88
C ALA A 4 -7.90 10.52 53.26
N LYS A 5 -6.96 11.06 54.05
CA LYS A 5 -5.60 11.40 53.56
C LYS A 5 -4.81 10.17 53.14
N ARG A 6 -5.02 9.03 53.82
CA ARG A 6 -4.37 7.75 53.47
C ARG A 6 -4.89 7.17 52.16
N ARG A 7 -6.20 7.30 51.89
CA ARG A 7 -6.83 6.86 50.63
C ARG A 7 -6.37 7.72 49.44
N ILE A 8 -6.26 9.04 49.62
CA ILE A 8 -5.80 9.96 48.58
C ILE A 8 -4.34 9.69 48.21
N LEU A 9 -3.47 9.41 49.20
CA LEU A 9 -2.06 9.09 48.95
C LEU A 9 -1.88 7.78 48.17
N ILE A 10 -2.70 6.76 48.46
CA ILE A 10 -2.67 5.47 47.76
C ILE A 10 -3.15 5.61 46.30
N LEU A 11 -4.23 6.37 46.06
CA LEU A 11 -4.71 6.67 44.71
C LEU A 11 -3.69 7.48 43.89
N ALA A 12 -3.00 8.44 44.51
CA ALA A 12 -1.97 9.25 43.86
C ALA A 12 -0.70 8.44 43.49
N LEU A 13 -0.39 7.36 44.23
CA LEU A 13 0.72 6.44 43.93
C LEU A 13 0.34 5.36 42.90
N LEU A 14 -0.91 4.90 42.88
CA LEU A 14 -1.38 3.89 41.93
C LEU A 14 -1.59 4.44 40.51
N LEU A 15 -2.00 5.70 40.36
CA LEU A 15 -2.19 6.33 39.04
C LEU A 15 -0.94 6.31 38.14
N PRO A 16 0.25 6.73 38.59
CA PRO A 16 1.47 6.69 37.77
C PRO A 16 1.97 5.26 37.49
N LEU A 17 1.70 4.30 38.38
CA LEU A 17 2.01 2.88 38.17
C LEU A 17 1.08 2.24 37.12
N LEU A 18 -0.20 2.60 37.13
CA LEU A 18 -1.17 2.19 36.11
C LEU A 18 -0.87 2.84 34.77
N SER A 19 -0.57 4.15 34.72
CA SER A 19 -0.22 4.81 33.46
C SER A 19 1.13 4.35 32.92
N GLY A 20 2.14 4.13 33.76
CA GLY A 20 3.42 3.52 33.37
C GLY A 20 3.28 2.07 32.90
N GLY A 21 2.43 1.28 33.56
CA GLY A 21 2.08 -0.08 33.14
C GLY A 21 1.38 -0.12 31.78
N ILE A 22 0.40 0.76 31.56
CA ILE A 22 -0.29 0.92 30.26
C ILE A 22 0.68 1.41 29.17
N TYR A 23 1.62 2.29 29.50
CA TYR A 23 2.62 2.78 28.56
C TYR A 23 3.62 1.68 28.17
N LEU A 24 4.07 0.87 29.14
CA LEU A 24 4.95 -0.28 28.91
C LEU A 24 4.22 -1.41 28.16
N LEU A 25 2.97 -1.70 28.50
CA LEU A 25 2.11 -2.65 27.77
C LEU A 25 1.85 -2.17 26.33
N GLY A 26 1.54 -0.89 26.12
CA GLY A 26 1.38 -0.31 24.79
C GLY A 26 2.68 -0.25 23.97
N TRP A 27 3.84 -0.26 24.64
CA TRP A 27 5.15 -0.30 23.99
C TRP A 27 5.56 -1.70 23.54
N PHE A 28 5.27 -2.71 24.36
CA PHE A 28 5.61 -4.10 24.04
C PHE A 28 4.55 -4.82 23.19
N PHE A 29 3.26 -4.50 23.32
CA PHE A 29 2.19 -5.29 22.70
C PHE A 29 1.60 -4.70 21.40
N LEU A 30 2.02 -3.51 20.96
CA LEU A 30 1.47 -2.84 19.76
C LEU A 30 2.49 -2.41 18.68
N PRO A 31 3.55 -3.19 18.36
CA PRO A 31 4.48 -2.83 17.29
C PRO A 31 3.78 -2.62 15.93
N SER A 32 2.72 -3.39 15.66
CA SER A 32 1.99 -3.35 14.38
C SER A 32 1.19 -2.06 14.15
N ILE A 33 0.58 -1.49 15.20
CA ILE A 33 -0.13 -0.20 15.10
C ILE A 33 0.85 0.93 14.81
N ARG A 34 2.01 0.92 15.48
CA ARG A 34 3.06 1.93 15.32
C ARG A 34 3.60 1.97 13.90
N LEU A 35 3.78 0.82 13.26
CA LEU A 35 4.28 0.73 11.90
C LEU A 35 3.28 1.27 10.88
N THR A 36 2.00 0.89 10.98
CA THR A 36 0.97 1.47 10.10
C THR A 36 0.80 2.97 10.30
N LEU A 37 0.98 3.46 11.52
CA LEU A 37 0.94 4.89 11.82
C LEU A 37 2.18 5.59 11.25
N LEU A 38 3.36 5.00 11.39
CA LEU A 38 4.61 5.54 10.86
C LEU A 38 4.58 5.59 9.33
N GLU A 39 4.11 4.53 8.66
CA GLU A 39 3.90 4.50 7.21
C GLU A 39 2.96 5.62 6.75
N ARG A 40 1.87 5.87 7.49
CA ARG A 40 0.96 6.99 7.21
C ARG A 40 1.61 8.35 7.42
N ILE A 41 2.30 8.57 8.55
CA ILE A 41 2.94 9.86 8.86
C ILE A 41 4.08 10.17 7.89
N THR A 42 4.85 9.16 7.50
CA THR A 42 5.97 9.30 6.55
C THR A 42 5.53 9.35 5.09
N GLY A 43 4.23 9.18 4.80
CA GLY A 43 3.73 9.06 3.44
C GLY A 43 4.20 7.80 2.72
N ASN A 44 4.80 6.84 3.42
CA ASN A 44 5.27 5.59 2.84
C ASN A 44 4.13 4.55 2.81
N THR A 45 3.13 4.81 1.98
CA THR A 45 1.97 3.93 1.78
C THR A 45 1.76 3.63 0.30
N PRO A 46 1.10 2.51 -0.05
CA PRO A 46 0.75 2.22 -1.44
C PRO A 46 -0.05 3.33 -2.14
N ALA A 47 -1.01 3.92 -1.43
CA ALA A 47 -1.81 5.02 -1.94
C ALA A 47 -0.97 6.27 -2.23
N ALA A 48 0.00 6.58 -1.37
CA ALA A 48 0.91 7.71 -1.59
C ALA A 48 1.87 7.48 -2.77
N ARG A 49 2.36 6.24 -2.98
CA ARG A 49 3.16 5.90 -4.18
C ARG A 49 2.35 6.03 -5.47
N THR A 50 1.11 5.55 -5.44
CA THR A 50 0.16 5.68 -6.56
C THR A 50 -0.12 7.16 -6.85
N ARG A 51 -0.41 7.96 -5.81
CA ARG A 51 -0.64 9.41 -5.94
C ARG A 51 0.57 10.14 -6.51
N ALA A 52 1.78 9.84 -6.04
CA ALA A 52 2.99 10.51 -6.55
C ALA A 52 3.21 10.28 -8.06
N TYR A 53 2.95 9.06 -8.54
CA TYR A 53 2.97 8.78 -9.98
C TYR A 53 1.89 9.57 -10.73
N LEU A 54 0.65 9.58 -10.21
CA LEU A 54 -0.47 10.28 -10.85
C LEU A 54 -0.30 11.80 -10.87
N GLU A 55 0.20 12.40 -9.80
CA GLU A 55 0.51 13.83 -9.75
C GLU A 55 1.60 14.23 -10.75
N ALA A 56 2.54 13.33 -11.08
CA ALA A 56 3.51 13.56 -12.14
C ALA A 56 2.85 13.46 -13.53
N VAL A 57 2.02 12.44 -13.75
CA VAL A 57 1.23 12.27 -14.99
C VAL A 57 0.33 13.48 -15.25
N LEU A 58 -0.44 13.94 -14.26
CA LEU A 58 -1.36 15.07 -14.38
C LEU A 58 -0.63 16.40 -14.66
N ARG A 59 0.63 16.52 -14.26
CA ARG A 59 1.50 17.68 -14.58
C ARG A 59 2.21 17.55 -15.93
N GLY A 60 2.03 16.43 -16.64
CA GLY A 60 2.77 16.13 -17.88
C GLY A 60 4.26 15.88 -17.66
N ASP A 61 4.69 15.58 -16.43
CA ASP A 61 6.09 15.35 -16.07
C ASP A 61 6.43 13.86 -16.26
N GLU A 62 6.75 13.49 -17.51
CA GLU A 62 7.11 12.12 -17.87
C GLU A 62 8.31 11.61 -17.06
N GLU A 63 9.33 12.46 -16.82
CA GLU A 63 10.52 12.06 -16.08
C GLU A 63 10.19 11.69 -14.64
N ALA A 64 9.43 12.54 -13.93
CA ALA A 64 9.02 12.27 -12.55
C ALA A 64 8.06 11.06 -12.46
N ALA A 65 7.15 10.90 -13.44
CA ALA A 65 6.25 9.76 -13.49
C ALA A 65 7.02 8.45 -13.67
N LEU A 66 7.96 8.43 -14.62
CA LEU A 66 8.86 7.29 -14.80
C LEU A 66 9.68 7.04 -13.52
N ALA A 67 10.25 8.06 -12.89
CA ALA A 67 11.02 7.91 -11.65
C ALA A 67 10.20 7.32 -10.49
N ALA A 68 8.90 7.61 -10.42
CA ALA A 68 7.99 7.05 -9.42
C ALA A 68 7.67 5.56 -9.65
N TRP A 69 7.74 5.09 -10.90
CA TRP A 69 7.57 3.67 -11.26
C TRP A 69 8.92 2.96 -11.32
N GLU A 70 9.22 2.16 -10.30
CA GLU A 70 10.50 1.49 -10.15
C GLU A 70 10.48 0.07 -10.71
N LEU A 71 11.28 -0.18 -11.76
CA LEU A 71 11.50 -1.54 -12.27
C LEU A 71 12.28 -2.39 -11.25
N PRO A 72 11.99 -3.70 -11.15
CA PRO A 72 12.79 -4.60 -10.31
C PRO A 72 14.24 -4.64 -10.81
N SER A 73 15.19 -4.77 -9.88
CA SER A 73 16.61 -4.90 -10.21
C SER A 73 17.01 -6.31 -10.69
N TRP A 74 16.08 -7.26 -10.60
CA TRP A 74 16.25 -8.65 -11.05
C TRP A 74 15.37 -8.93 -12.28
N GLU A 75 15.76 -9.95 -13.05
CA GLU A 75 15.03 -10.33 -14.26
C GLU A 75 13.74 -11.07 -13.92
N LEU A 76 12.62 -10.59 -14.48
CA LEU A 76 11.36 -11.32 -14.46
C LEU A 76 11.38 -12.44 -15.52
N PRO A 77 10.85 -13.63 -15.20
CA PRO A 77 10.74 -14.74 -16.14
C PRO A 77 10.04 -14.37 -17.45
N ASP A 78 10.31 -15.16 -18.50
CA ASP A 78 9.61 -15.15 -19.79
C ASP A 78 9.72 -13.82 -20.57
N GLY A 79 10.83 -13.09 -20.41
CA GLY A 79 11.06 -11.81 -21.08
C GLY A 79 10.21 -10.65 -20.54
N ARG A 80 9.54 -10.85 -19.40
CA ARG A 80 8.64 -9.86 -18.82
C ARG A 80 9.33 -8.59 -18.36
N SER A 81 10.62 -8.60 -18.04
CA SER A 81 11.33 -7.35 -17.69
C SER A 81 11.30 -6.36 -18.84
N LYS A 82 11.56 -6.83 -20.06
CA LYS A 82 11.51 -5.99 -21.26
C LYS A 82 10.10 -5.48 -21.50
N ALA A 83 9.10 -6.37 -21.45
CA ALA A 83 7.70 -5.99 -21.62
C ALA A 83 7.23 -4.98 -20.56
N LEU A 84 7.67 -5.12 -19.31
CA LEU A 84 7.35 -4.20 -18.22
C LEU A 84 8.02 -2.84 -18.42
N ALA A 85 9.27 -2.82 -18.89
CA ALA A 85 9.98 -1.59 -19.23
C ALA A 85 9.31 -0.82 -20.39
N GLU A 86 8.88 -1.54 -21.43
CA GLU A 86 8.13 -0.99 -22.55
C GLU A 86 6.76 -0.46 -22.10
N ARG A 87 6.02 -1.24 -21.30
CA ARG A 87 4.74 -0.82 -20.71
C ARG A 87 4.90 0.44 -19.87
N ARG A 88 5.93 0.51 -19.03
CA ARG A 88 6.22 1.68 -18.19
C ARG A 88 6.33 2.97 -19.00
N GLN A 89 7.00 2.92 -20.16
CA GLN A 89 7.06 4.07 -21.06
C GLN A 89 5.72 4.33 -21.76
N ALA A 90 5.12 3.29 -22.35
CA ALA A 90 3.90 3.42 -23.14
C ALA A 90 2.72 3.96 -22.31
N VAL A 91 2.44 3.35 -21.16
CA VAL A 91 1.34 3.74 -20.27
C VAL A 91 1.54 5.13 -19.70
N THR A 92 2.78 5.51 -19.34
CA THR A 92 3.04 6.86 -18.83
C THR A 92 2.73 7.92 -19.89
N ARG A 93 3.19 7.71 -21.13
CA ARG A 93 2.89 8.63 -22.24
C ARG A 93 1.41 8.65 -22.60
N GLU A 94 0.76 7.49 -22.61
CA GLU A 94 -0.68 7.37 -22.86
C GLU A 94 -1.48 8.17 -21.83
N LEU A 95 -1.20 8.00 -20.53
CA LEU A 95 -1.91 8.69 -19.47
C LEU A 95 -1.68 10.21 -19.50
N ILE A 96 -0.47 10.66 -19.83
CA ILE A 96 -0.17 12.09 -20.01
C ILE A 96 -0.96 12.63 -21.21
N ALA A 97 -0.92 11.94 -22.34
CA ALA A 97 -1.61 12.35 -23.57
C ALA A 97 -3.14 12.27 -23.48
N ALA A 98 -3.68 11.48 -22.55
CA ALA A 98 -5.11 11.37 -22.31
C ALA A 98 -5.70 12.63 -21.64
N GLU A 99 -4.85 13.54 -21.15
CA GLU A 99 -5.26 14.81 -20.51
C GLU A 99 -6.39 14.59 -19.49
N LEU A 100 -6.14 13.66 -18.57
CA LEU A 100 -7.09 13.26 -17.54
C LEU A 100 -7.47 14.46 -16.66
N GLN A 101 -8.70 14.45 -16.15
CA GLN A 101 -9.11 15.42 -15.14
C GLN A 101 -8.24 15.29 -13.88
N GLU A 102 -8.03 16.40 -13.16
CA GLU A 102 -7.13 16.45 -11.99
C GLU A 102 -7.54 15.51 -10.86
N ASP A 103 -8.84 15.18 -10.78
CA ASP A 103 -9.38 14.30 -9.75
C ASP A 103 -9.36 12.82 -10.16
N PHE A 104 -9.02 11.97 -9.21
CA PHE A 104 -9.09 10.53 -9.34
C PHE A 104 -9.65 9.85 -8.09
N LEU A 105 -10.25 8.68 -8.27
CA LEU A 105 -10.85 7.91 -7.20
C LEU A 105 -10.15 6.56 -7.06
N ILE A 106 -9.66 6.25 -5.86
CA ILE A 106 -9.24 4.89 -5.51
C ILE A 106 -10.51 4.06 -5.26
N LEU A 107 -10.83 3.15 -6.16
CA LEU A 107 -12.03 2.31 -6.08
C LEU A 107 -11.85 1.18 -5.07
N HIS A 108 -10.71 0.50 -5.13
CA HIS A 108 -10.45 -0.68 -4.32
C HIS A 108 -8.96 -0.90 -4.11
N THR A 109 -8.60 -1.57 -3.01
CA THR A 109 -7.23 -2.03 -2.73
C THR A 109 -7.28 -3.48 -2.28
N GLU A 110 -6.67 -4.35 -3.07
CA GLU A 110 -6.42 -5.74 -2.70
C GLU A 110 -5.08 -5.82 -1.99
N TRP A 111 -5.08 -6.31 -0.75
CA TRP A 111 -3.87 -6.52 0.02
C TRP A 111 -3.37 -7.94 -0.20
N TRP A 112 -2.12 -8.07 -0.64
CA TRP A 112 -1.54 -9.36 -0.99
C TRP A 112 -0.51 -9.79 0.04
N ASN A 113 -0.70 -11.00 0.59
CA ASN A 113 0.41 -11.75 1.16
C ASN A 113 1.33 -12.18 0.01
N THR A 114 2.63 -11.91 0.14
CA THR A 114 3.61 -12.19 -0.92
C THR A 114 4.60 -13.28 -0.55
N CYS A 115 4.58 -13.78 0.70
CA CYS A 115 5.35 -14.96 1.07
C CYS A 115 4.50 -16.22 1.03
N CYS A 116 5.20 -17.31 0.69
CA CYS A 116 4.93 -18.68 1.11
C CYS A 116 3.68 -19.28 0.45
N ASP A 117 2.52 -18.71 0.73
CA ASP A 117 1.24 -18.97 0.09
C ASP A 117 0.62 -17.62 -0.29
N PRO A 118 0.95 -17.10 -1.49
CA PRO A 118 0.50 -15.78 -1.87
C PRO A 118 -1.01 -15.76 -2.12
N CYS A 119 -1.70 -14.84 -1.46
CA CYS A 119 -3.16 -14.71 -1.52
C CYS A 119 -3.60 -13.30 -1.15
N VAL A 120 -4.84 -12.96 -1.47
CA VAL A 120 -5.47 -11.74 -0.95
C VAL A 120 -5.83 -11.94 0.51
N ILE A 121 -5.49 -10.96 1.33
CA ILE A 121 -5.68 -10.96 2.78
C ILE A 121 -6.46 -9.73 3.23
N CYS A 122 -7.19 -9.85 4.33
CA CYS A 122 -7.94 -8.72 4.89
C CYS A 122 -7.09 -7.80 5.78
N ASP A 123 -5.99 -8.31 6.34
CA ASP A 123 -5.11 -7.54 7.23
C ASP A 123 -3.93 -6.93 6.46
N PRO A 124 -3.95 -5.62 6.16
CA PRO A 124 -2.89 -4.96 5.41
C PRO A 124 -1.53 -5.00 6.14
N ARG A 125 -1.51 -5.25 7.45
CA ARG A 125 -0.26 -5.33 8.22
C ARG A 125 0.60 -6.51 7.81
N ASN A 126 0.02 -7.57 7.28
CA ASN A 126 0.75 -8.73 6.78
C ASN A 126 1.03 -8.65 5.27
N ALA A 127 0.58 -7.59 4.60
CA ALA A 127 0.70 -7.48 3.15
C ALA A 127 2.12 -7.07 2.75
N GLY A 128 2.64 -7.72 1.71
CA GLY A 128 3.82 -7.31 0.96
C GLY A 128 3.48 -6.68 -0.39
N GLY A 129 2.22 -6.72 -0.80
CA GLY A 129 1.70 -6.15 -2.03
C GLY A 129 0.36 -5.46 -1.81
N ALA A 130 0.09 -4.46 -2.64
CA ALA A 130 -1.18 -3.79 -2.75
C ALA A 130 -1.49 -3.57 -4.23
N ARG A 131 -2.59 -4.16 -4.70
CA ARG A 131 -3.12 -3.91 -6.04
C ARG A 131 -4.26 -2.91 -5.93
N ILE A 132 -4.04 -1.72 -6.45
CA ILE A 132 -4.95 -0.58 -6.29
C ILE A 132 -5.64 -0.30 -7.61
N THR A 133 -6.97 -0.34 -7.63
CA THR A 133 -7.74 0.11 -8.81
C THR A 133 -8.08 1.58 -8.64
N VAL A 134 -7.69 2.39 -9.63
CA VAL A 134 -7.95 3.84 -9.67
C VAL A 134 -8.78 4.17 -10.89
N GLN A 135 -9.78 5.03 -10.69
CA GLN A 135 -10.63 5.57 -11.75
C GLN A 135 -10.35 7.06 -11.96
N PHE A 136 -10.34 7.45 -13.24
CA PHE A 136 -10.23 8.82 -13.72
C PHE A 136 -11.42 9.14 -14.61
N LEU A 137 -11.60 10.41 -14.92
CA LEU A 137 -12.44 10.86 -16.01
C LEU A 137 -11.55 11.33 -17.18
N ASP A 138 -11.84 10.84 -18.38
CA ASP A 138 -11.24 11.37 -19.60
C ASP A 138 -11.80 12.77 -19.92
N GLN A 139 -11.27 13.43 -20.94
CA GLN A 139 -11.76 14.75 -21.38
C GLN A 139 -13.26 14.78 -21.75
N ARG A 140 -13.84 13.62 -22.10
CA ARG A 140 -15.27 13.49 -22.43
C ARG A 140 -16.11 13.21 -21.18
N GLY A 141 -15.50 13.13 -19.99
CA GLY A 141 -16.14 12.77 -18.74
C GLY A 141 -16.46 11.28 -18.63
N LEU A 142 -15.85 10.42 -19.46
CA LEU A 142 -16.05 8.97 -19.39
C LEU A 142 -15.06 8.35 -18.39
N PRO A 143 -15.52 7.41 -17.56
CA PRO A 143 -14.66 6.75 -16.59
C PRO A 143 -13.65 5.83 -17.28
N VAL A 144 -12.38 6.02 -16.96
CA VAL A 144 -11.29 5.09 -17.33
C VAL A 144 -10.64 4.57 -16.07
N ALA A 145 -10.28 3.28 -16.03
CA ALA A 145 -9.75 2.64 -14.84
C ALA A 145 -8.41 1.96 -15.12
N TYR A 146 -7.45 2.20 -14.22
CA TYR A 146 -6.13 1.61 -14.23
C TYR A 146 -5.86 0.89 -12.91
N VAL A 147 -4.99 -0.11 -12.98
CA VAL A 147 -4.57 -0.91 -11.85
C VAL A 147 -3.09 -0.62 -11.57
N PHE A 148 -2.77 -0.39 -10.30
CA PHE A 148 -1.45 -0.04 -9.80
C PHE A 148 -0.97 -1.13 -8.86
N ASP A 149 0.07 -1.84 -9.24
CA ASP A 149 0.70 -2.86 -8.41
C ASP A 149 1.83 -2.21 -7.60
N VAL A 150 1.60 -2.02 -6.30
CA VAL A 150 2.56 -1.44 -5.37
C VAL A 150 3.04 -2.52 -4.39
N PHE A 151 4.34 -2.82 -4.42
CA PHE A 151 4.91 -3.94 -3.67
C PHE A 151 6.09 -3.52 -2.82
N HIS A 152 6.40 -4.33 -1.83
CA HIS A 152 7.62 -4.19 -1.05
C HIS A 152 8.84 -4.32 -1.97
N ARG A 153 9.77 -3.35 -1.85
CA ARG A 153 10.94 -3.22 -2.73
C ARG A 153 11.77 -4.49 -2.77
N ASP A 154 12.02 -5.06 -1.60
CA ASP A 154 13.02 -6.12 -1.40
C ASP A 154 12.43 -7.54 -1.54
N GLY A 155 11.26 -7.66 -2.19
CA GLY A 155 10.63 -8.94 -2.51
C GLY A 155 9.57 -9.36 -1.51
N ALA A 156 9.59 -10.63 -1.10
CA ALA A 156 8.58 -11.21 -0.22
C ALA A 156 8.59 -10.52 1.16
N TYR A 157 7.40 -10.19 1.66
CA TYR A 157 7.22 -9.62 2.99
C TYR A 157 6.66 -10.68 3.94
N TRP A 158 7.28 -10.82 5.10
CA TRP A 158 7.00 -11.90 6.04
C TRP A 158 6.06 -11.48 7.18
N GLY A 159 5.63 -10.21 7.22
CA GLY A 159 4.64 -9.71 8.17
C GLY A 159 4.93 -10.10 9.61
N ALA A 160 3.92 -10.68 10.27
CA ALA A 160 4.01 -11.15 11.65
C ALA A 160 5.18 -12.11 11.91
N ALA A 161 5.54 -12.97 10.95
CA ALA A 161 6.62 -13.95 11.11
C ALA A 161 8.00 -13.28 11.25
N ALA A 162 8.19 -12.09 10.68
CA ALA A 162 9.39 -11.27 10.84
C ALA A 162 9.22 -10.12 11.84
N GLY A 163 8.14 -10.13 12.64
CA GLY A 163 7.87 -9.08 13.63
C GLY A 163 7.45 -7.74 13.02
N TYR A 164 6.87 -7.75 11.81
CA TYR A 164 6.46 -6.57 11.05
C TYR A 164 7.64 -5.61 10.77
N PRO A 165 8.63 -5.98 9.94
CA PRO A 165 9.67 -5.04 9.57
C PRO A 165 9.06 -3.85 8.79
N PRO A 166 9.69 -2.65 8.83
CA PRO A 166 9.28 -1.54 7.98
C PRO A 166 9.27 -1.95 6.50
N ARG A 167 8.26 -1.51 5.75
CA ARG A 167 8.17 -1.77 4.31
C ARG A 167 8.67 -0.59 3.52
N HIS A 168 9.40 -0.85 2.45
CA HIS A 168 9.67 0.14 1.41
C HIS A 168 8.73 -0.11 0.23
N TRP A 169 7.63 0.64 0.16
CA TRP A 169 6.64 0.49 -0.92
C TRP A 169 7.13 1.15 -2.20
N VAL A 170 7.02 0.45 -3.33
CA VAL A 170 7.38 0.95 -4.65
C VAL A 170 6.35 0.54 -5.70
N LEU A 171 6.08 1.42 -6.66
CA LEU A 171 5.18 1.13 -7.77
C LEU A 171 5.92 0.23 -8.77
N ARG A 172 5.37 -0.95 -9.04
CA ARG A 172 6.00 -1.99 -9.86
C ARG A 172 5.33 -2.20 -11.21
N ASP A 173 4.02 -1.99 -11.33
CA ASP A 173 3.29 -2.09 -12.61
C ASP A 173 2.09 -1.15 -12.62
N VAL A 174 1.73 -0.65 -13.81
CA VAL A 174 0.51 0.13 -14.09
C VAL A 174 -0.07 -0.34 -15.41
N TYR A 175 -1.35 -0.70 -15.43
CA TYR A 175 -2.00 -1.21 -16.63
C TYR A 175 -3.50 -0.90 -16.62
N ALA A 176 -4.10 -0.83 -17.80
CA ALA A 176 -5.54 -0.60 -17.90
C ALA A 176 -6.31 -1.78 -17.29
N ARG A 177 -7.46 -1.50 -16.66
CA ARG A 177 -8.29 -2.55 -16.08
C ARG A 177 -8.67 -3.59 -17.15
N GLY A 178 -8.44 -4.87 -16.85
CA GLY A 178 -8.69 -5.98 -17.77
C GLY A 178 -7.45 -6.41 -18.58
N GLN A 179 -6.37 -5.64 -18.55
CA GLN A 179 -5.07 -6.11 -19.05
C GLN A 179 -4.40 -7.04 -18.03
N GLU A 180 -3.56 -7.93 -18.54
CA GLU A 180 -2.80 -8.83 -17.69
C GLU A 180 -1.67 -8.09 -16.95
N PRO A 181 -1.51 -8.29 -15.62
CA PRO A 181 -0.35 -7.79 -14.89
C PRO A 181 0.95 -8.43 -15.38
N LEU A 182 2.01 -7.64 -15.55
CA LEU A 182 3.34 -8.13 -15.92
C LEU A 182 4.24 -8.34 -14.70
N PHE A 183 4.08 -7.57 -13.62
CA PHE A 183 4.86 -7.79 -12.40
C PHE A 183 4.32 -8.96 -11.57
N TRP A 184 3.09 -8.86 -11.07
CA TRP A 184 2.46 -9.84 -10.19
C TRP A 184 1.31 -10.56 -10.90
N ARG A 185 1.58 -11.71 -11.54
CA ARG A 185 0.59 -12.41 -12.38
C ARG A 185 -0.54 -13.11 -11.65
N MET A 186 -0.48 -13.21 -10.32
CA MET A 186 -1.57 -13.82 -9.56
C MET A 186 -2.78 -12.89 -9.58
N LEU A 187 -3.91 -13.45 -9.99
CA LEU A 187 -5.21 -12.80 -10.02
C LEU A 187 -6.07 -13.38 -8.89
N TYR A 188 -6.86 -12.53 -8.25
CA TYR A 188 -7.82 -12.95 -7.25
C TYR A 188 -9.22 -12.90 -7.85
N GLU A 189 -9.87 -14.05 -7.93
CA GLU A 189 -11.27 -14.16 -8.25
C GLU A 189 -12.01 -14.49 -6.96
N PRO A 190 -12.80 -13.55 -6.38
CA PRO A 190 -13.54 -13.84 -5.17
C PRO A 190 -14.52 -14.99 -5.45
N GLU A 191 -14.50 -16.04 -4.62
CA GLU A 191 -15.57 -17.03 -4.60
C GLU A 191 -16.87 -16.34 -4.17
N VAL A 192 -17.71 -15.95 -5.13
CA VAL A 192 -19.05 -15.45 -4.84
C VAL A 192 -19.94 -16.66 -4.57
N ARG A 193 -20.15 -16.97 -3.29
CA ARG A 193 -21.20 -17.90 -2.88
C ARG A 193 -22.50 -17.14 -2.79
N TYR A 194 -23.42 -17.45 -3.71
CA TYR A 194 -24.81 -17.04 -3.57
C TYR A 194 -25.42 -17.85 -2.42
N LEU A 195 -26.10 -17.17 -1.50
CA LEU A 195 -26.96 -17.83 -0.53
C LEU A 195 -28.22 -18.25 -1.29
N ASP A 196 -28.44 -19.56 -1.40
CA ASP A 196 -29.72 -20.12 -1.86
C ASP A 196 -30.86 -19.83 -0.86
#